data_AF-A0A386YFI9-F1
#
_entry.id   AF-A0A386YFI9-F1
#
_cell.length_a   1.000
_cell.length_b   1.000
_cell.length_c   1.000
_cell.angle_alpha   90.00
_cell.angle_beta   90.00
_cell.angle_gamma   90.00
#
_symmetry.space_group_name_H-M   'P 1'
#
loop_
_entity.id
_entity.type
_entity.pdbx_description
1 polymer ?
#
loop_
_entity_poly.entity_id
_entity_poly.type
_entity_poly.pdbx_seq_one_letter_code
_entity_poly.pdbx_strand_id
1 'polypeptide(L)'
;MRRKQENSLGRAHGFECEAQGTLFFDVARIIRAKKPAIFVLENVKNLKSHDKGKTFKVIMDTLDELGYEVADAAEMGKNDPKVIDGKHFLPSTRERIVLVGFRRDLNIHQGFTLRDISRFYPEQRPSFGELLEPVVDSNIY
;
A
#
# COMPACT_ATOMS: atom_id res chain seq x y z
N MET A 1 -10.47 54.04 11.04
CA MET A 1 -11.05 52.70 10.84
C MET A 1 -9.93 51.69 10.69
N ARG A 2 -9.72 50.81 11.69
CA ARG A 2 -8.71 49.75 11.65
C ARG A 2 -9.28 48.54 10.91
N ARG A 3 -8.64 48.08 9.83
CA ARG A 3 -8.87 46.76 9.25
C ARG A 3 -8.17 45.72 10.14
N LYS A 4 -8.93 44.80 10.72
CA LYS A 4 -8.41 43.56 11.31
C LYS A 4 -8.45 42.48 10.23
N GLN A 5 -7.29 41.92 9.93
CA GLN A 5 -7.11 40.63 9.28
C GLN A 5 -7.62 39.56 10.26
N GLU A 6 -8.59 38.75 9.85
CA GLU A 6 -8.97 37.52 10.55
C GLU A 6 -8.40 36.33 9.78
N ASN A 7 -7.35 35.74 10.36
CA ASN A 7 -6.77 34.48 9.93
C ASN A 7 -7.52 33.29 10.56
N SER A 8 -7.79 32.30 9.71
CA SER A 8 -7.75 30.84 9.97
C SER A 8 -8.62 30.24 11.09
N LEU A 9 -9.70 29.55 10.70
CA LEU A 9 -10.22 28.36 11.41
C LEU A 9 -10.82 27.32 10.42
N GLY A 10 -9.95 26.44 9.93
CA GLY A 10 -10.13 24.98 9.96
C GLY A 10 -11.42 24.33 9.46
N ARG A 11 -11.82 24.51 8.20
CA ARG A 11 -12.72 23.56 7.55
C ARG A 11 -11.91 22.53 6.76
N ALA A 12 -11.96 21.26 7.20
CA ALA A 12 -11.49 20.10 6.45
C ALA A 12 -12.41 19.82 5.23
N HIS A 13 -12.64 20.82 4.39
CA HIS A 13 -13.55 20.75 3.23
C HIS A 13 -12.81 20.87 1.90
N GLY A 14 -11.49 20.65 1.90
CA GLY A 14 -10.69 20.68 0.67
C GLY A 14 -10.61 19.34 -0.05
N PHE A 15 -10.61 18.21 0.68
CA PHE A 15 -10.23 16.91 0.11
C PHE A 15 -11.39 15.94 -0.13
N GLU A 16 -12.52 16.11 0.56
CA GLU A 16 -13.72 15.30 0.30
C GLU A 16 -14.31 15.58 -1.10
N CYS A 17 -14.06 16.75 -1.69
CA CYS A 17 -14.66 17.18 -2.96
C CYS A 17 -13.91 16.73 -4.23
N GLU A 18 -12.58 16.62 -4.25
CA GLU A 18 -11.86 16.28 -5.49
C GLU A 18 -11.69 14.77 -5.72
N ALA A 19 -11.98 13.94 -4.72
CA ALA A 19 -11.65 12.52 -4.72
C ALA A 19 -12.82 11.58 -4.33
N GLN A 20 -14.03 12.15 -4.17
CA GLN A 20 -15.30 11.43 -4.16
C GLN A 20 -15.42 10.62 -5.48
N GLY A 21 -15.02 9.35 -5.47
CA GLY A 21 -15.18 8.48 -6.64
C GLY A 21 -14.24 7.29 -6.79
N THR A 22 -13.22 7.11 -5.93
CA THR A 22 -12.33 5.93 -6.01
C THR A 22 -12.50 4.99 -4.84
N LEU A 23 -12.38 3.67 -5.09
CA LEU A 23 -12.49 2.60 -4.09
C LEU A 23 -11.52 2.77 -2.90
N PHE A 24 -10.43 3.51 -3.08
CA PHE A 24 -9.50 3.83 -1.98
C PHE A 24 -10.17 4.61 -0.84
N PHE A 25 -11.09 5.54 -1.14
CA PHE A 25 -11.75 6.31 -0.07
C PHE A 25 -12.76 5.48 0.71
N ASP A 26 -13.35 4.45 0.11
CA ASP A 26 -14.15 3.47 0.84
C ASP A 26 -13.28 2.65 1.81
N VAL A 27 -12.09 2.24 1.36
CA VAL A 27 -11.10 1.58 2.23
C VAL A 27 -10.68 2.52 3.37
N ALA A 28 -10.34 3.78 3.08
CA ALA A 28 -9.98 4.78 4.08
C ALA A 28 -11.12 5.02 5.10
N ARG A 29 -12.37 5.06 4.62
CA ARG A 29 -13.56 5.16 5.47
C ARG A 29 -13.71 3.96 6.39
N ILE A 30 -13.45 2.74 5.91
CA ILE A 30 -13.46 1.52 6.73
C ILE A 30 -12.34 1.57 7.77
N ILE A 31 -11.11 1.93 7.38
CA ILE A 31 -9.96 2.06 8.29
C ILE A 31 -10.27 3.08 9.39
N ARG A 32 -10.85 4.23 9.04
CA ARG A 32 -11.28 5.26 10.01
C ARG A 32 -12.32 4.73 11.00
N ALA A 33 -13.33 4.02 10.50
CA ALA A 33 -14.43 3.52 11.31
C ALA A 33 -14.03 2.34 12.21
N LYS A 34 -13.20 1.43 11.71
CA LYS A 34 -12.81 0.19 12.41
C LYS A 34 -11.53 0.33 13.22
N LYS A 35 -10.66 1.30 12.89
CA LYS A 35 -9.37 1.54 13.53
C LYS A 35 -8.57 0.25 13.76
N PRO A 36 -8.36 -0.61 12.74
CA PRO A 36 -7.61 -1.85 12.92
C PRO A 36 -6.20 -1.58 13.48
N ALA A 37 -5.65 -2.51 14.25
CA ALA A 37 -4.27 -2.37 14.73
C ALA A 37 -3.27 -2.32 13.57
N ILE A 38 -3.49 -3.17 12.56
CA ILE A 38 -2.66 -3.31 11.37
C ILE A 38 -3.57 -3.44 10.14
N PHE A 39 -3.18 -2.89 9.00
CA PHE A 39 -3.75 -3.21 7.70
C PHE A 39 -2.66 -3.57 6.69
N VAL A 40 -3.06 -4.25 5.60
CA VAL A 40 -2.23 -4.48 4.43
C VAL A 40 -3.03 -4.09 3.18
N LEU A 41 -2.48 -3.20 2.36
CA LEU A 41 -3.06 -2.82 1.07
C LEU A 41 -2.12 -3.24 -0.05
N GLU A 42 -2.66 -3.82 -1.12
CA GLU A 42 -1.93 -4.22 -2.32
C GLU A 42 -2.32 -3.35 -3.50
N ASN A 43 -1.36 -3.02 -4.37
CA ASN A 43 -1.63 -2.31 -5.61
C ASN A 43 -0.54 -2.59 -6.67
N VAL A 44 -0.75 -2.05 -7.88
CA VAL A 44 0.21 -2.14 -8.99
C VAL A 44 1.59 -1.58 -8.62
N LYS A 45 2.65 -2.23 -9.11
CA LYS A 45 4.05 -1.83 -8.83
C LYS A 45 4.37 -0.37 -9.17
N ASN A 46 3.70 0.18 -10.18
CA ASN A 46 3.92 1.53 -10.70
C ASN A 46 3.08 2.60 -9.97
N LEU A 47 2.45 2.27 -8.83
CA LEU A 47 1.62 3.21 -8.07
C LEU A 47 2.37 4.53 -7.76
N LYS A 48 3.66 4.45 -7.44
CA LYS A 48 4.51 5.62 -7.12
C LYS A 48 4.65 6.61 -8.27
N SER A 49 4.62 6.15 -9.51
CA SER A 49 4.74 7.00 -10.71
C SER A 49 3.38 7.33 -11.32
N HIS A 50 2.30 6.73 -10.83
CA HIS A 50 0.95 6.97 -11.34
C HIS A 50 0.54 8.42 -11.16
N ASP A 51 -0.07 9.02 -12.19
CA ASP A 51 -0.48 10.43 -12.21
C ASP A 51 0.62 11.38 -11.72
N LYS A 52 1.84 11.21 -12.24
CA LYS A 52 3.04 11.98 -11.86
C LYS A 52 3.33 11.94 -10.34
N GLY A 53 2.97 10.84 -9.67
CA GLY A 53 3.14 10.62 -8.24
C GLY A 53 2.02 11.18 -7.36
N LYS A 54 1.03 11.88 -7.93
CA LYS A 54 -0.09 12.46 -7.18
C LYS A 54 -0.85 11.37 -6.42
N THR A 55 -1.17 10.26 -7.08
CA THR A 55 -1.96 9.18 -6.48
C THR A 55 -1.28 8.57 -5.25
N PHE A 56 0.00 8.24 -5.35
CA PHE A 56 0.74 7.67 -4.21
C PHE A 56 0.84 8.66 -3.05
N LYS A 57 1.12 9.95 -3.35
CA LYS A 57 1.16 10.99 -2.33
C LYS A 57 -0.16 11.08 -1.56
N VAL A 58 -1.29 11.15 -2.28
CA VAL A 58 -2.62 11.22 -1.68
C VAL A 58 -2.90 10.02 -0.78
N ILE A 59 -2.53 8.82 -1.22
CA ILE A 59 -2.70 7.60 -0.42
C ILE A 59 -1.90 7.70 0.87
N MET A 60 -0.60 8.04 0.80
CA MET A 60 0.27 8.11 1.96
C MET A 60 -0.16 9.22 2.95
N ASP A 61 -0.51 10.41 2.45
CA ASP A 61 -1.03 11.51 3.27
C ASP A 61 -2.32 11.08 3.99
N THR A 62 -3.26 10.44 3.28
CA THR A 62 -4.52 9.97 3.85
C THR A 62 -4.29 8.94 4.97
N LEU A 63 -3.37 7.97 4.75
CA LEU A 63 -3.05 6.96 5.76
C LEU A 63 -2.36 7.57 6.99
N ASP A 64 -1.52 8.58 6.79
CA ASP A 64 -0.88 9.34 7.87
C ASP A 64 -1.90 10.13 8.71
N GLU A 65 -2.83 10.83 8.05
CA GLU A 65 -3.94 11.56 8.68
C GLU A 65 -4.87 10.63 9.47
N LEU A 66 -5.03 9.38 9.03
CA LEU A 66 -5.78 8.35 9.76
C LEU A 66 -5.06 7.83 11.00
N GLY A 67 -3.82 8.25 11.24
CA GLY A 67 -3.02 7.87 12.41
C GLY A 67 -2.23 6.58 12.23
N TYR A 68 -1.84 6.24 11.00
CA TYR A 68 -1.05 5.04 10.71
C TYR A 68 0.35 5.36 10.25
N GLU A 69 1.33 4.66 10.80
CA GLU A 69 2.68 4.58 10.28
C GLU A 69 2.75 3.45 9.24
N VAL A 70 3.07 3.78 7.99
CA VAL A 70 3.26 2.79 6.92
C VAL A 70 4.72 2.34 6.91
N ALA A 71 4.94 1.03 6.92
CA ALA A 71 6.27 0.44 6.84
C ALA A 71 7.05 0.96 5.62
N ASP A 72 8.31 1.31 5.84
CA ASP A 72 9.22 1.78 4.80
C ASP A 72 8.71 3.01 4.01
N ALA A 73 7.84 3.84 4.60
CA ALA A 73 7.22 5.00 3.93
C ALA A 73 8.23 5.99 3.34
N ALA A 74 9.41 6.13 3.96
CA ALA A 74 10.48 7.02 3.50
C ALA A 74 11.21 6.50 2.24
N GLU A 75 11.09 5.22 1.92
CA GLU A 75 11.81 4.59 0.81
C GLU A 75 11.09 4.82 -0.53
N MET A 76 11.68 5.61 -1.42
CA MET A 76 11.09 5.93 -2.73
C MET A 76 11.91 5.45 -3.92
N GLY A 77 13.12 4.93 -3.68
CA GLY A 77 14.08 4.55 -4.72
C GLY A 77 13.74 3.26 -5.49
N LYS A 78 14.72 2.81 -6.28
CA LYS A 78 14.64 1.57 -7.08
C LYS A 78 14.54 0.31 -6.21
N ASN A 79 15.18 0.33 -5.04
CA ASN A 79 15.20 -0.79 -4.09
C ASN A 79 14.14 -0.61 -2.99
N ASP A 80 12.95 -0.15 -3.39
CA ASP A 80 11.83 0.08 -2.48
C ASP A 80 11.31 -1.27 -1.95
N PRO A 81 11.43 -1.54 -0.65
CA PRO A 81 11.01 -2.81 -0.07
C PRO A 81 9.49 -3.01 -0.10
N LYS A 82 8.71 -1.95 -0.33
CA LYS A 82 7.26 -2.07 -0.56
C LYS A 82 6.95 -2.80 -1.87
N VAL A 83 7.88 -2.87 -2.83
CA VAL A 83 7.69 -3.61 -4.07
C VAL A 83 8.18 -5.05 -3.91
N ILE A 84 7.24 -6.00 -3.87
CA ILE A 84 7.53 -7.43 -3.73
C ILE A 84 7.24 -8.13 -5.05
N ASP A 85 8.16 -9.00 -5.47
CA ASP A 85 8.02 -9.82 -6.67
C ASP A 85 7.67 -11.27 -6.31
N GLY A 86 6.54 -11.75 -6.83
CA GLY A 86 6.10 -13.14 -6.68
C GLY A 86 7.11 -14.17 -7.20
N LYS A 87 8.07 -13.77 -8.06
CA LYS A 87 9.12 -14.65 -8.58
C LYS A 87 9.95 -15.35 -7.49
N HIS A 88 10.01 -14.76 -6.30
CA HIS A 88 10.77 -15.33 -5.18
C HIS A 88 10.06 -16.54 -4.54
N PHE A 89 8.74 -16.66 -4.74
CA PHE A 89 7.91 -17.72 -4.18
C PHE A 89 7.46 -18.74 -5.23
N LEU A 90 7.17 -18.26 -6.45
CA LEU A 90 6.66 -19.06 -7.56
C LEU A 90 7.43 -18.73 -8.85
N PRO A 91 7.43 -19.61 -9.87
CA PRO A 91 8.10 -19.36 -11.15
C PRO A 91 7.29 -18.40 -12.04
N SER A 92 6.88 -17.25 -11.49
CA SER A 92 6.10 -16.22 -12.17
C SER A 92 6.49 -14.82 -11.69
N THR A 93 6.94 -13.97 -12.61
CA THR A 93 7.19 -12.54 -12.32
C THR A 93 5.87 -11.83 -12.06
N ARG A 94 5.70 -11.29 -10.86
CA ARG A 94 4.51 -10.55 -10.47
C ARG A 94 4.85 -9.56 -9.36
N GLU A 95 5.27 -8.38 -9.77
CA GLU A 95 5.58 -7.29 -8.86
C GLU A 95 4.31 -6.55 -8.44
N ARG A 96 4.17 -6.29 -7.14
CA ARG A 96 3.13 -5.46 -6.53
C ARG A 96 3.72 -4.58 -5.44
N ILE A 97 3.12 -3.41 -5.24
CA ILE A 97 3.41 -2.61 -4.06
C ILE A 97 2.51 -3.05 -2.91
N VAL A 98 3.09 -3.20 -1.72
CA VAL A 98 2.41 -3.60 -0.50
C VAL A 98 2.60 -2.50 0.55
N LEU A 99 1.50 -1.97 1.07
CA LEU A 99 1.49 -0.96 2.11
C LEU A 99 1.02 -1.60 3.42
N VAL A 100 1.93 -1.77 4.37
CA VAL A 100 1.63 -2.30 5.70
C VAL A 100 1.52 -1.13 6.67
N GLY A 101 0.33 -0.86 7.19
CA GLY A 101 0.09 0.25 8.10
C GLY A 101 -0.11 -0.21 9.54
N PHE A 102 0.55 0.46 10.48
CA PHE A 102 0.49 0.20 11.92
C PHE A 102 -0.15 1.39 12.62
N ARG A 103 -1.14 1.14 13.49
CA ARG A 103 -1.80 2.22 14.24
C ARG A 103 -0.82 2.85 15.22
N ARG A 104 -0.57 4.15 15.08
CA ARG A 104 0.54 4.87 15.75
C ARG A 104 0.39 4.91 17.28
N ASP A 105 -0.83 4.99 17.79
CA ASP A 105 -1.13 4.99 19.23
C ASP A 105 -0.77 3.67 19.93
N LEU A 106 -0.66 2.58 19.18
CA LEU A 106 -0.35 1.26 19.74
C LEU A 106 1.14 0.98 19.86
N ASN A 107 2.01 1.75 19.17
CA ASN A 107 3.46 1.56 19.17
C ASN A 107 3.91 0.11 18.85
N ILE A 108 3.24 -0.51 17.88
CA ILE A 108 3.46 -1.91 17.46
C ILE A 108 4.28 -2.05 16.17
N HIS A 109 4.72 -0.95 15.56
CA HIS A 109 5.60 -1.00 14.38
C HIS A 109 6.96 -1.63 14.70
N GLN A 110 7.58 -1.26 15.84
CA GLN A 110 8.74 -1.94 16.44
C GLN A 110 9.89 -2.32 15.49
N GLY A 111 10.19 -1.46 14.50
CA GLY A 111 11.27 -1.71 13.54
C GLY A 111 10.94 -2.70 12.43
N PHE A 112 9.66 -3.04 12.26
CA PHE A 112 9.18 -3.82 11.12
C PHE A 112 9.63 -3.19 9.80
N THR A 113 10.07 -4.02 8.85
CA THR A 113 10.43 -3.59 7.51
C THR A 113 10.16 -4.72 6.52
N LEU A 114 9.66 -4.38 5.33
CA LEU A 114 9.48 -5.34 4.25
C LEU A 114 10.82 -5.81 3.66
N ARG A 115 11.95 -5.20 4.02
CA ARG A 115 13.29 -5.73 3.68
C ARG A 115 13.50 -7.16 4.21
N ASP A 116 12.85 -7.49 5.31
CA ASP A 116 12.93 -8.80 5.94
C ASP A 116 12.12 -9.88 5.21
N ILE A 117 11.36 -9.54 4.15
CA ILE A 117 10.57 -10.51 3.37
C ILE A 117 11.43 -11.65 2.81
N SER A 118 12.70 -11.38 2.52
CA SER A 118 13.67 -12.36 2.02
C SER A 118 13.89 -13.53 2.98
N ARG A 119 13.65 -13.35 4.29
CA ARG A 119 13.73 -14.42 5.29
C ARG A 119 12.61 -15.45 5.15
N PHE A 120 11.55 -15.12 4.40
CA PHE A 120 10.39 -15.98 4.18
C PHE A 120 10.37 -16.63 2.79
N TYR A 121 11.43 -16.44 1.98
CA TYR A 121 11.54 -17.13 0.71
C TYR A 121 11.74 -18.64 0.94
N PRO A 122 11.07 -19.51 0.15
CA PRO A 122 11.22 -20.95 0.30
C PRO A 122 12.66 -21.37 -0.02
N GLU A 123 13.20 -22.31 0.75
CA GLU A 123 14.53 -22.89 0.47
C GLU A 123 14.57 -23.53 -0.92
N GLN A 124 13.46 -24.18 -1.31
CA GLN A 124 13.25 -24.75 -2.63
C GLN A 124 12.01 -24.11 -3.25
N ARG A 125 12.22 -23.27 -4.26
CA ARG A 125 11.14 -22.70 -5.05
C ARG A 125 10.64 -23.74 -6.07
N PRO A 126 9.33 -24.03 -6.15
CA PRO A 126 8.82 -24.94 -7.16
C PRO A 126 9.18 -24.44 -8.56
N SER A 127 9.58 -25.38 -9.40
CA SER A 127 9.76 -25.19 -10.83
C SER A 127 8.42 -25.06 -11.53
N PHE A 128 8.42 -24.50 -12.74
CA PHE A 128 7.20 -24.39 -13.54
C PHE A 128 6.61 -25.77 -13.87
N GLY A 129 7.46 -26.76 -14.14
CA GLY A 129 7.03 -28.13 -14.45
C GLY A 129 6.28 -28.81 -13.31
N GLU A 130 6.67 -28.54 -12.06
CA GLU A 130 5.99 -29.07 -10.87
C GLU A 130 4.59 -28.48 -10.64
N LEU A 131 4.26 -27.37 -11.30
CA LEU A 131 2.94 -26.73 -11.22
C LEU A 131 1.99 -27.14 -12.35
N LEU A 132 2.47 -27.94 -13.31
CA LEU A 132 1.65 -28.39 -14.43
C LEU A 132 0.73 -29.54 -14.01
N GLU A 133 -0.51 -29.51 -14.49
CA GLU A 133 -1.39 -30.68 -14.40
C GLU A 133 -0.87 -31.78 -15.34
N PRO A 134 -0.82 -33.04 -14.90
CA PRO A 134 -0.29 -34.15 -15.70
C PRO A 134 -1.17 -34.49 -16.90
N VAL A 135 -2.45 -34.15 -16.83
CA VAL A 135 -3.46 -34.36 -17.88
C VAL A 135 -4.22 -33.06 -18.04
N VAL A 136 -4.34 -32.57 -19.27
CA VAL A 136 -5.05 -31.32 -19.58
C VAL A 136 -6.25 -31.67 -20.45
N ASP A 137 -7.43 -31.12 -20.12
CA ASP A 137 -8.64 -31.31 -20.92
C ASP A 137 -8.47 -30.74 -22.34
N SER A 138 -8.86 -31.53 -23.34
CA SER A 138 -8.74 -31.16 -24.76
C SER A 138 -9.66 -30.01 -25.18
N ASN A 139 -10.56 -29.54 -24.31
CA ASN A 139 -11.58 -28.53 -24.61
C ASN A 139 -11.15 -27.11 -24.21
N ILE A 140 -9.88 -26.88 -23.89
CA ILE A 140 -9.33 -25.55 -23.57
C ILE A 140 -8.59 -24.99 -24.80
N TYR A 141 -9.26 -24.88 -25.96
CA TYR A 141 -8.85 -24.05 -27.10
C TYR A 141 -10.06 -23.60 -27.91
#